data_AF-A0A0X7JZH9-F1
#
_entry.id   AF-A0A0X7JZH9-F1
#
_cell.length_a   1.000
_cell.length_b   1.000
_cell.length_c   1.000
_cell.angle_alpha   90.00
_cell.angle_beta   90.00
_cell.angle_gamma   90.00
#
_symmetry.space_group_name_H-M   'P 1'
#
loop_
_entity.id
_entity.type
_entity.pdbx_description
1 polymer ?
#
loop_
_entity_poly.entity_id
_entity_poly.type
_entity_poly.pdbx_seq_one_letter_code
_entity_poly.pdbx_strand_id
1 'polypeptide(L)'
;MTDFHNITEARAQTIIDEGIQSEEMLRALLILCWHSSQVADLFFLSHANCTRFLVQLAEIAIDEKDYQGDAPPAAAYYLGKLPPLMLKDVADILLRGFPVEECGHNNSLALAIALSGVEGGKTKVQGAYENDFLSTDSYEKAMAIYAEHSEP
;
A
#
# COMPACT_ATOMS: atom_id res chain seq x y z
N MET A 1 -18.33 14.01 -20.11
CA MET A 1 -17.46 13.01 -19.44
C MET A 1 -15.97 13.39 -19.48
N THR A 2 -15.56 14.38 -20.29
CA THR A 2 -14.16 14.82 -20.45
C THR A 2 -13.65 15.72 -19.31
N ASP A 3 -14.53 16.46 -18.64
CA ASP A 3 -14.12 17.51 -17.69
C ASP A 3 -13.57 16.96 -16.36
N PHE A 4 -14.14 15.87 -15.84
CA PHE A 4 -13.73 15.33 -14.55
C PHE A 4 -12.32 14.74 -14.58
N HIS A 5 -11.98 14.02 -15.65
CA HIS A 5 -10.64 13.47 -15.84
C HIS A 5 -9.59 14.58 -15.95
N ASN A 6 -9.87 15.62 -16.74
CA ASN A 6 -8.98 16.77 -16.88
C ASN A 6 -8.77 17.51 -15.55
N ILE A 7 -9.81 17.62 -14.71
CA ILE A 7 -9.71 18.22 -13.36
C ILE A 7 -8.82 17.36 -12.45
N THR A 8 -9.00 16.03 -12.46
CA THR A 8 -8.20 15.09 -11.66
C THR A 8 -6.71 15.16 -12.02
N GLU A 9 -6.38 15.14 -13.31
CA GLU A 9 -4.99 15.24 -13.78
C GLU A 9 -4.36 16.60 -13.45
N ALA A 10 -5.09 17.70 -13.69
CA ALA A 10 -4.60 19.04 -13.37
C ALA A 10 -4.31 19.19 -11.88
N ARG A 11 -5.19 18.65 -11.02
CA ARG A 11 -4.99 18.68 -9.57
C ARG A 11 -3.80 17.83 -9.14
N ALA A 12 -3.59 16.67 -9.74
CA ALA A 12 -2.42 15.83 -9.47
C ALA A 12 -1.13 16.58 -9.84
N GLN A 13 -1.10 17.21 -11.02
CA GLN A 13 0.05 18.00 -11.46
C GLN A 13 0.34 19.18 -10.51
N THR A 14 -0.70 19.91 -10.07
CA THR A 14 -0.52 21.01 -9.10
C THR A 14 0.14 20.53 -7.80
N ILE A 15 -0.33 19.41 -7.23
CA ILE A 15 0.26 18.85 -6.00
C ILE A 15 1.73 18.48 -6.21
N ILE A 16 2.07 17.92 -7.38
CA ILE A 16 3.44 17.53 -7.72
C ILE A 16 4.34 18.77 -7.89
N ASP A 17 3.85 19.80 -8.57
CA ASP A 17 4.59 21.05 -8.83
C ASP A 17 4.87 21.85 -7.55
N GLU A 18 3.93 21.84 -6.60
CA GLU A 18 4.11 22.44 -5.27
C GLU A 18 5.11 21.66 -4.39
N GLY A 19 5.38 20.42 -4.76
CA GLY A 19 6.15 19.45 -3.98
C GLY A 19 5.33 18.87 -2.82
N ILE A 20 5.53 17.59 -2.52
CA ILE A 20 4.84 16.92 -1.41
C ILE A 20 5.43 17.40 -0.07
N GLN A 21 4.79 18.40 0.54
CA GLN A 21 5.26 19.02 1.79
C GLN A 21 4.62 18.42 3.05
N SER A 22 3.52 17.67 2.91
CA SER A 22 2.77 17.10 4.04
C SER A 22 2.19 15.72 3.73
N GLU A 23 1.83 14.99 4.80
CA GLU A 23 1.09 13.71 4.70
C GLU A 23 -0.27 13.91 4.00
N GLU A 24 -0.95 15.03 4.25
CA GLU A 24 -2.24 15.37 3.63
C GLU A 24 -2.13 15.51 2.11
N MET A 25 -1.08 16.16 1.61
CA MET A 25 -0.85 16.27 0.16
C MET A 25 -0.56 14.91 -0.46
N LEU A 26 0.20 14.05 0.23
CA LEU A 26 0.48 12.70 -0.23
C LEU A 26 -0.79 11.84 -0.28
N ARG A 27 -1.64 11.91 0.74
CA ARG A 27 -2.95 11.25 0.78
C ARG A 27 -3.86 11.76 -0.33
N ALA A 28 -3.92 13.07 -0.56
CA ALA A 28 -4.68 13.64 -1.66
C ALA A 28 -4.20 13.12 -3.02
N LEU A 29 -2.89 13.00 -3.23
CA LEU A 29 -2.33 12.44 -4.46
C LEU A 29 -2.65 10.95 -4.62
N LEU A 30 -2.60 10.17 -3.54
CA LEU A 30 -3.02 8.76 -3.52
C LEU A 30 -4.50 8.60 -3.92
N ILE A 31 -5.38 9.45 -3.40
CA ILE A 31 -6.81 9.45 -3.74
C ILE A 31 -7.02 9.75 -5.23
N LEU A 32 -6.30 10.74 -5.79
CA LEU A 32 -6.37 11.03 -7.22
C LEU A 32 -5.88 9.85 -8.06
N CYS A 33 -4.87 9.14 -7.57
CA CYS A 33 -4.37 7.92 -8.17
C CYS A 33 -5.40 6.79 -8.17
N TRP A 34 -6.07 6.58 -7.03
CA TRP A 34 -7.18 5.63 -6.90
C TRP A 34 -8.33 5.93 -7.89
N HIS A 35 -8.57 7.21 -8.15
CA HIS A 35 -9.51 7.68 -9.17
C HIS A 35 -8.92 7.83 -10.57
N SER A 36 -7.87 7.05 -10.88
CA SER A 36 -7.30 6.87 -12.22
C SER A 36 -6.59 8.11 -12.82
N SER A 37 -5.93 8.92 -11.99
CA SER A 37 -4.96 9.90 -12.48
C SER A 37 -3.68 9.20 -12.98
N GLN A 38 -3.38 9.35 -14.26
CA GLN A 38 -2.13 8.88 -14.86
C GLN A 38 -0.92 9.67 -14.35
N VAL A 39 -1.09 10.98 -14.12
CA VAL A 39 -0.03 11.83 -13.56
C VAL A 39 0.35 11.37 -12.15
N ALA A 40 -0.63 11.06 -11.30
CA ALA A 40 -0.36 10.52 -9.97
C ALA A 40 0.29 9.12 -10.05
N ASP A 41 -0.19 8.23 -10.91
CA ASP A 41 0.37 6.87 -11.06
C ASP A 41 1.85 6.92 -11.47
N LEU A 42 2.19 7.74 -12.48
CA LEU A 42 3.57 7.95 -12.91
C LEU A 42 4.45 8.54 -11.80
N PHE A 43 3.89 9.42 -10.96
CA PHE A 43 4.60 9.95 -9.80
C PHE A 43 4.95 8.83 -8.81
N PHE A 44 4.00 7.98 -8.41
CA PHE A 44 4.27 6.87 -7.48
C PHE A 44 5.26 5.86 -8.07
N LEU A 45 5.11 5.50 -9.35
CA LEU A 45 6.02 4.56 -10.02
C LEU A 45 7.45 5.10 -10.14
N SER A 46 7.63 6.39 -10.43
CA SER A 46 8.96 7.02 -10.51
C SER A 46 9.65 7.16 -9.15
N HIS A 47 8.90 7.10 -8.05
CA HIS A 47 9.41 7.18 -6.67
C HIS A 47 9.45 5.83 -5.94
N ALA A 48 9.17 4.72 -6.63
CA ALA A 48 9.13 3.37 -6.05
C ALA A 48 10.45 2.95 -5.39
N ASN A 49 11.58 3.55 -5.77
CA ASN A 49 12.91 3.26 -5.19
C ASN A 49 13.30 4.19 -4.03
N CYS A 50 12.43 5.13 -3.64
CA CYS A 50 12.73 6.10 -2.58
C CYS A 50 12.27 5.56 -1.22
N THR A 51 13.19 5.05 -0.40
CA THR A 51 12.86 4.48 0.92
C THR A 51 12.03 5.41 1.79
N ARG A 52 12.36 6.72 1.83
CA ARG A 52 11.57 7.71 2.59
C ARG A 52 10.11 7.75 2.14
N PHE A 53 9.88 7.64 0.84
CA PHE A 53 8.55 7.64 0.26
C PHE A 53 7.80 6.34 0.57
N LEU A 54 8.49 5.19 0.48
CA LEU A 54 7.93 3.90 0.85
C LEU A 54 7.50 3.86 2.33
N VAL A 55 8.29 4.44 3.23
CA VAL A 55 7.94 4.57 4.66
C VAL A 55 6.64 5.35 4.81
N GLN A 56 6.48 6.48 4.11
CA GLN A 56 5.24 7.26 4.17
C GLN A 56 4.04 6.48 3.61
N LEU A 57 4.22 5.72 2.54
CA LEU A 57 3.17 4.85 2.01
C LEU A 57 2.77 3.76 3.01
N ALA A 58 3.74 3.12 3.68
CA ALA A 58 3.46 2.10 4.69
C ALA A 58 2.69 2.66 5.89
N GLU A 59 3.08 3.84 6.38
CA GLU A 59 2.39 4.55 7.48
C GLU A 59 0.95 4.95 7.08
N ILE A 60 0.73 5.39 5.84
CA ILE A 60 -0.63 5.68 5.33
C ILE A 60 -1.44 4.39 5.17
N ALA A 61 -0.83 3.29 4.72
CA ALA A 61 -1.52 2.03 4.46
C ALA A 61 -2.04 1.36 5.74
N ILE A 62 -1.30 1.47 6.86
CA ILE A 62 -1.78 0.95 8.16
C ILE A 62 -2.77 1.88 8.85
N ASP A 63 -2.77 3.16 8.47
CA ASP A 63 -3.70 4.19 8.92
C ASP A 63 -3.96 4.24 10.44
N GLU A 64 -2.92 4.12 11.27
CA GLU A 64 -3.05 4.07 12.74
C GLU A 64 -3.76 5.29 13.37
N LYS A 65 -3.81 6.41 12.65
CA LYS A 65 -4.49 7.64 13.07
C LYS A 65 -5.97 7.67 12.66
N ASP A 66 -6.48 6.61 12.03
CA ASP A 66 -7.87 6.42 11.62
C ASP A 66 -8.40 7.59 10.77
N TYR A 67 -7.63 7.97 9.74
CA TYR A 67 -8.08 9.00 8.80
C TYR A 67 -9.14 8.46 7.82
N GLN A 68 -9.15 7.15 7.58
CA GLN A 68 -10.06 6.42 6.69
C GLN A 68 -10.02 6.90 5.23
N GLY A 69 -10.98 6.44 4.43
CA GLY A 69 -11.16 6.82 3.03
C GLY A 69 -10.27 6.07 2.05
N ASP A 70 -10.02 6.67 0.89
CA ASP A 70 -9.40 5.99 -0.26
C ASP A 70 -7.85 6.00 -0.23
N ALA A 71 -7.22 6.78 0.65
CA ALA A 71 -5.76 6.84 0.70
C ALA A 71 -5.09 5.56 1.25
N PRO A 72 -5.53 4.96 2.38
CA PRO A 72 -4.99 3.70 2.86
C PRO A 72 -5.08 2.54 1.86
N PRO A 73 -6.24 2.24 1.23
CA PRO A 73 -6.31 1.17 0.25
C PRO A 73 -5.45 1.44 -0.99
N ALA A 74 -5.34 2.69 -1.44
CA ALA A 74 -4.44 3.07 -2.54
C ALA A 74 -2.97 2.83 -2.17
N ALA A 75 -2.54 3.22 -0.97
CA ALA A 75 -1.17 2.98 -0.51
C ALA A 75 -0.85 1.48 -0.43
N ALA A 76 -1.74 0.69 0.16
CA ALA A 76 -1.58 -0.76 0.27
C ALA A 76 -1.50 -1.44 -1.11
N TYR A 77 -2.29 -0.98 -2.09
CA TYR A 77 -2.25 -1.48 -3.46
C TYR A 77 -0.88 -1.23 -4.14
N TYR A 78 -0.28 -0.06 -3.95
CA TYR A 78 1.06 0.22 -4.50
C TYR A 78 2.14 -0.63 -3.85
N LEU A 79 2.11 -0.75 -2.52
CA LEU A 79 3.06 -1.59 -1.80
C LEU A 79 2.98 -3.05 -2.26
N GLY A 80 1.78 -3.58 -2.50
CA GLY A 80 1.58 -4.94 -3.03
C GLY A 80 2.12 -5.19 -4.44
N LYS A 81 2.54 -4.16 -5.17
CA LYS A 81 3.15 -4.26 -6.51
C LYS A 81 4.67 -4.14 -6.51
N LEU A 82 5.26 -3.73 -5.39
CA LEU A 82 6.70 -3.50 -5.31
C LEU A 82 7.47 -4.84 -5.26
N PRO A 83 8.69 -4.89 -5.82
CA PRO A 83 9.52 -6.08 -5.71
C PRO A 83 9.90 -6.34 -4.23
N PRO A 84 10.06 -7.62 -3.83
CA PRO A 84 10.42 -8.02 -2.47
C PRO A 84 11.52 -7.19 -1.80
N LEU A 85 12.58 -6.87 -2.55
CA LEU A 85 13.74 -6.13 -2.03
C LEU A 85 13.37 -4.74 -1.50
N MET A 86 12.39 -4.07 -2.11
CA MET A 86 11.95 -2.73 -1.70
C MET A 86 11.03 -2.76 -0.48
N LEU A 87 10.36 -3.88 -0.25
CA LEU A 87 9.43 -4.04 0.87
C LEU A 87 10.13 -4.34 2.18
N LYS A 88 11.39 -4.82 2.15
CA LYS A 88 12.17 -5.14 3.36
C LYS A 88 12.30 -3.94 4.30
N ASP A 89 12.55 -2.75 3.76
CA ASP A 89 12.80 -1.54 4.57
C ASP A 89 11.54 -1.01 5.29
N VAL A 90 10.35 -1.45 4.86
CA VAL A 90 9.07 -1.01 5.43
C VAL A 90 8.29 -2.13 6.09
N ALA A 91 8.84 -3.35 6.09
CA ALA A 91 8.12 -4.54 6.51
C ALA A 91 7.68 -4.48 7.98
N ASP A 92 8.52 -3.94 8.86
CA ASP A 92 8.19 -3.77 10.28
C ASP A 92 7.00 -2.82 10.50
N ILE A 93 6.86 -1.79 9.65
CA ILE A 93 5.73 -0.85 9.70
C ILE A 93 4.44 -1.57 9.30
N LEU A 94 4.48 -2.32 8.19
CA LEU A 94 3.33 -3.09 7.73
C LEU A 94 2.93 -4.16 8.75
N LEU A 95 3.92 -4.83 9.33
CA LEU A 95 3.68 -5.85 10.34
C LEU A 95 3.08 -5.23 11.61
N ARG A 96 3.48 -4.02 12.01
CA ARG A 96 2.94 -3.32 13.19
C ARG A 96 1.42 -3.13 13.10
N GLY A 97 0.96 -2.56 12.00
CA GLY A 97 -0.44 -2.15 11.84
C GLY A 97 -1.38 -3.15 11.16
N PHE A 98 -0.88 -4.29 10.67
CA PHE A 98 -1.73 -5.36 10.14
C PHE A 98 -2.30 -6.26 11.26
N PRO A 99 -3.46 -6.92 11.09
CA PRO A 99 -4.53 -6.50 10.19
C PRO A 99 -5.11 -5.17 10.65
N VAL A 100 -5.61 -4.37 9.71
CA VAL A 100 -6.37 -3.16 10.02
C VAL A 100 -7.82 -3.58 10.30
N GLU A 101 -8.40 -3.10 11.41
CA GLU A 101 -9.75 -3.49 11.84
C GLU A 101 -10.85 -2.97 10.90
N GLU A 102 -10.64 -1.78 10.32
CA GLU A 102 -11.55 -1.16 9.37
C GLU A 102 -10.84 -0.92 8.02
N CYS A 103 -11.55 -1.16 6.92
CA CYS A 103 -11.13 -1.09 5.51
C CYS A 103 -10.59 -2.39 4.88
N GLY A 104 -11.12 -2.71 3.69
CA GLY A 104 -10.92 -3.98 2.96
C GLY A 104 -9.58 -4.14 2.23
N HIS A 105 -8.53 -3.42 2.64
CA HIS A 105 -7.19 -3.48 2.02
C HIS A 105 -6.21 -4.43 2.71
N ASN A 106 -6.65 -5.16 3.74
CA ASN A 106 -5.89 -6.26 4.35
C ASN A 106 -5.40 -7.29 3.31
N ASN A 107 -6.15 -7.49 2.23
CA ASN A 107 -5.74 -8.34 1.11
C ASN A 107 -4.39 -7.89 0.50
N SER A 108 -4.25 -6.58 0.22
CA SER A 108 -3.04 -6.01 -0.37
C SER A 108 -1.88 -5.97 0.64
N LEU A 109 -2.19 -5.66 1.91
CA LEU A 109 -1.20 -5.68 3.00
C LEU A 109 -0.63 -7.08 3.24
N ALA A 110 -1.47 -8.11 3.24
CA ALA A 110 -1.02 -9.49 3.42
C ALA A 110 -0.03 -9.92 2.32
N LEU A 111 -0.28 -9.51 1.06
CA LEU A 111 0.65 -9.76 -0.05
C LEU A 111 1.96 -8.99 0.12
N ALA A 112 1.91 -7.70 0.49
CA ALA A 112 3.11 -6.91 0.74
C ALA A 112 3.96 -7.48 1.88
N ILE A 113 3.32 -7.91 2.97
CA ILE A 113 4.00 -8.57 4.11
C ILE A 113 4.63 -9.89 3.65
N ALA A 114 3.90 -10.70 2.87
CA ALA A 114 4.44 -11.96 2.35
C ALA A 114 5.65 -11.75 1.43
N LEU A 115 5.57 -10.81 0.49
CA LEU A 115 6.67 -10.45 -0.40
C LEU A 115 7.88 -9.89 0.36
N SER A 116 7.68 -9.21 1.47
CA SER A 116 8.80 -8.67 2.27
C SER A 116 9.66 -9.76 2.92
N GLY A 117 9.07 -10.93 3.20
CA GLY A 117 9.75 -12.03 3.90
C GLY A 117 10.07 -11.73 5.37
N VAL A 118 9.38 -10.77 6.00
CA VAL A 118 9.62 -10.39 7.40
C VAL A 118 9.30 -11.52 8.38
N GLU A 119 10.12 -11.66 9.41
CA GLU A 119 9.90 -12.62 10.50
C GLU A 119 8.55 -12.36 11.18
N GLY A 120 7.82 -13.42 11.50
CA GLY A 120 6.47 -13.33 12.07
C GLY A 120 5.37 -12.94 11.06
N GLY A 121 5.72 -12.50 9.85
CA GLY A 121 4.76 -12.14 8.79
C GLY A 121 3.79 -13.27 8.46
N LYS A 122 4.31 -14.50 8.28
CA LYS A 122 3.48 -15.68 7.98
C LYS A 122 2.46 -15.96 9.07
N THR A 123 2.90 -15.99 10.33
CA THR A 123 2.03 -16.20 11.49
C THR A 123 0.94 -15.13 11.56
N LYS A 124 1.30 -13.88 11.27
CA LYS A 124 0.36 -12.77 11.34
C LYS A 124 -0.69 -12.79 10.22
N VAL A 125 -0.29 -13.17 8.99
CA VAL A 125 -1.21 -13.40 7.86
C VAL A 125 -2.17 -14.56 8.15
N GLN A 126 -1.67 -15.65 8.72
CA GLN A 126 -2.52 -16.77 9.12
C GLN A 126 -3.54 -16.35 10.20
N GLY A 127 -3.10 -15.63 11.23
CA GLY A 127 -4.00 -15.12 12.26
C GLY A 127 -5.07 -14.18 11.69
N ALA A 128 -4.72 -13.32 10.74
CA ALA A 128 -5.70 -12.46 10.07
C ALA A 128 -6.75 -13.26 9.29
N TYR A 129 -6.36 -14.33 8.61
CA TYR A 129 -7.29 -15.23 7.94
C TYR A 129 -8.22 -15.96 8.92
N GLU A 130 -7.67 -16.49 10.02
CA GLU A 130 -8.44 -17.20 11.06
C GLU A 130 -9.45 -16.30 11.79
N ASN A 131 -9.24 -14.99 11.77
CA ASN A 131 -10.13 -13.99 12.37
C ASN A 131 -10.97 -13.23 11.30
N ASP A 132 -11.13 -13.79 10.11
CA ASP A 132 -11.97 -13.26 9.02
C ASP A 132 -11.57 -11.86 8.47
N PHE A 133 -10.33 -11.42 8.70
CA PHE A 133 -9.80 -10.15 8.15
C PHE A 133 -9.28 -10.27 6.72
N LEU A 134 -9.15 -11.49 6.19
CA LEU A 134 -8.50 -11.77 4.91
C LEU A 134 -9.34 -12.74 4.07
N SER A 135 -9.46 -12.48 2.77
CA SER A 135 -10.14 -13.43 1.88
C SER A 135 -9.30 -14.69 1.66
N THR A 136 -9.97 -15.84 1.42
CA THR A 136 -9.29 -17.12 1.12
C THR A 136 -8.31 -16.98 -0.05
N ASP A 137 -8.70 -16.31 -1.14
CA ASP A 137 -7.82 -16.11 -2.31
C ASP A 137 -6.54 -15.31 -1.95
N SER A 138 -6.66 -14.27 -1.13
CA SER A 138 -5.51 -13.48 -0.71
C SER A 138 -4.61 -14.25 0.26
N TYR A 139 -5.21 -15.04 1.15
CA TYR A 139 -4.49 -15.94 2.04
C TYR A 139 -3.69 -16.98 1.26
N GLU A 140 -4.31 -17.68 0.31
CA GLU A 140 -3.66 -18.70 -0.51
C GLU A 140 -2.50 -18.11 -1.31
N LYS A 141 -2.68 -16.92 -1.91
CA LYS A 141 -1.60 -16.20 -2.60
C LYS A 141 -0.45 -15.84 -1.68
N ALA A 142 -0.73 -15.33 -0.49
CA ALA A 142 0.31 -15.01 0.49
C ALA A 142 1.08 -16.27 0.95
N MET A 143 0.38 -17.38 1.16
CA MET A 143 1.01 -18.66 1.54
C MET A 143 1.88 -19.23 0.42
N ALA A 144 1.48 -19.09 -0.85
CA ALA A 144 2.29 -19.48 -1.98
C ALA A 144 3.62 -18.70 -2.03
N ILE A 145 3.57 -17.39 -1.81
CA ILE A 145 4.78 -16.53 -1.73
C ILE A 145 5.73 -17.03 -0.63
N TYR A 146 5.20 -17.32 0.57
CA TYR A 146 6.05 -17.85 1.64
C TYR A 146 6.66 -19.23 1.31
N ALA A 147 5.94 -20.08 0.58
CA ALA A 147 6.45 -21.39 0.17
C ALA A 147 7.62 -21.25 -0.82
N GLU A 148 7.51 -20.34 -1.80
CA GLU A 148 8.58 -20.05 -2.77
C GLU A 148 9.84 -19.48 -2.10
N HIS A 149 9.68 -18.68 -1.03
CA HIS A 149 10.81 -18.13 -0.27
C HIS A 149 11.38 -19.09 0.79
N SER A 150 10.74 -20.24 1.03
CA SER A 150 11.19 -21.25 2.00
C SER A 150 12.04 -22.36 1.38
N GLU A 151 12.28 -22.35 0.06
CA GLU A 151 13.21 -23.29 -0.57
C GLU A 151 14.66 -22.82 -0.38
N PRO A 152 15.56 -23.69 0.15
CA PRO A 152 16.95 -23.36 0.44
C PRO A 152 17.83 -23.17 -0.80
#